data_AF-A0A7W0FUM2-F1
#
_entry.id   AF-A0A7W0FUM2-F1
#
_cell.length_a   1.000
_cell.length_b   1.000
_cell.length_c   1.000
_cell.angle_alpha   90.00
_cell.angle_beta   90.00
_cell.angle_gamma   90.00
#
_symmetry.space_group_name_H-M   'P 1'
#
loop_
_entity.id
_entity.type
_entity.pdbx_description
1 polymer ?
#
loop_
_entity_poly.entity_id
_entity_poly.type
_entity_poly.pdbx_seq_one_letter_code
_entity_poly.pdbx_strand_id
1 'polypeptide(L)'
;MGLLTNRWAISCLVVLLVQQIIEASSTIWLVKLMQSITQGEDFIPYFILCLSSLALAYIPLCIAFILKITWKQKAQRSFIKTFISSNKNNIGEWNNKTLKEQKLSMLTSEGPAAIHAFIDYVWDLYTYILSVFLNVAALSIILEPLFSLTYAISFICVIIVMKLKRKKQQEMTKKALGARVELCQSLLTSWDNILLGNEYNFKLWEEKSEERIDTCMKSNVALERFDQMLAIVVSLITSIPSLLVVVYYVAMHRHNPVELTSFIVVLPLLFMNLSYTYQTLSLAFRWPMHIGKLRAIYSKIEGTSGTNGRMEAKIKWPKITLSEHKNVPRESFEMPLEKVTASLEALLEKTSSSCRLTLRGENGSGKSTALMLIKDKLNKQAFFLPTQNQLTFLTDTNNYSTGESLKNLLSEILEHVSADVLLLDEWDANLDQENQEKVSLMIDTLAASKCVVEVRHRSN
;
A
#
# COMPACT_ATOMS: atom_id res chain seq x y z
N MET A 1 -10.32 -6.27 -6.94
CA MET A 1 -10.93 -7.59 -7.17
C MET A 1 -10.01 -8.73 -6.72
N GLY A 2 -8.77 -8.84 -7.22
CA GLY A 2 -7.85 -9.94 -6.87
C GLY A 2 -7.50 -10.14 -5.38
N LEU A 3 -7.67 -9.11 -4.55
CA LEU A 3 -7.34 -9.15 -3.12
C LEU A 3 -8.38 -9.93 -2.29
N LEU A 4 -9.64 -9.96 -2.74
CA LEU A 4 -10.78 -10.62 -2.08
C LEU A 4 -11.02 -12.04 -2.61
N THR A 5 -10.56 -12.35 -3.81
CA THR A 5 -10.75 -13.66 -4.47
C THR A 5 -9.62 -14.66 -4.18
N ASN A 6 -8.71 -14.31 -3.26
CA ASN A 6 -7.62 -15.18 -2.85
C ASN A 6 -8.17 -16.40 -2.09
N ARG A 7 -7.60 -17.59 -2.32
CA ARG A 7 -7.97 -18.84 -1.62
C ARG A 7 -7.98 -18.69 -0.09
N TRP A 8 -7.06 -17.90 0.44
CA TRP A 8 -6.97 -17.62 1.88
C TRP A 8 -8.09 -16.72 2.39
N ALA A 9 -8.52 -15.75 1.58
CA ALA A 9 -9.68 -14.92 1.90
C ALA A 9 -10.95 -15.78 1.91
N ILE A 10 -11.17 -16.60 0.88
CA ILE A 10 -12.35 -17.48 0.80
C ILE A 10 -12.38 -18.48 1.97
N SER A 11 -11.26 -19.15 2.24
CA SER A 11 -11.16 -20.10 3.36
C SER A 11 -11.46 -19.42 4.69
N CYS A 12 -10.93 -18.20 4.89
CA CYS A 12 -11.18 -17.39 6.07
C CYS A 12 -12.68 -17.05 6.23
N LEU A 13 -13.33 -16.61 5.16
CA LEU A 13 -14.76 -16.27 5.15
C LEU A 13 -15.67 -17.49 5.37
N VAL A 14 -15.29 -18.66 4.87
CA VAL A 14 -16.03 -19.91 5.10
C VAL A 14 -15.95 -20.34 6.56
N VAL A 15 -14.76 -20.29 7.17
CA VAL A 15 -14.59 -20.66 8.59
C VAL A 15 -15.34 -19.68 9.50
N LEU A 16 -15.33 -18.38 9.18
CA LEU A 16 -16.15 -17.38 9.87
C LEU A 16 -17.65 -17.68 9.77
N LEU A 17 -18.13 -18.11 8.60
CA LEU A 17 -19.53 -18.49 8.42
C LEU A 17 -19.91 -19.68 9.30
N VAL A 18 -19.05 -20.69 9.40
CA VAL A 18 -19.27 -21.83 10.31
C VAL A 18 -19.33 -21.36 11.78
N GLN A 19 -18.42 -20.50 12.21
CA GLN A 19 -18.43 -19.94 13.56
C GLN A 19 -19.75 -19.18 13.84
N GLN A 20 -20.18 -18.29 12.93
CA GLN A 20 -21.40 -17.50 13.13
C GLN A 20 -22.67 -18.36 13.11
N ILE A 21 -22.70 -19.48 12.37
CA ILE A 21 -23.80 -20.45 12.42
C ILE A 21 -23.86 -21.13 13.80
N ILE A 22 -22.71 -21.52 14.36
CA ILE A 22 -22.64 -22.13 15.69
C ILE A 22 -23.15 -21.14 16.74
N GLU A 23 -22.72 -19.87 16.68
CA GLU A 23 -23.18 -18.82 17.58
C GLU A 23 -24.69 -18.57 17.47
N ALA A 24 -25.23 -18.45 16.26
CA ALA A 24 -26.66 -18.29 16.06
C ALA A 24 -27.46 -19.50 16.57
N SER A 25 -26.94 -20.71 16.40
CA SER A 25 -27.58 -21.93 16.93
C SER A 25 -27.67 -21.93 18.46
N SER A 26 -26.71 -21.33 19.17
CA SER A 26 -26.75 -21.23 20.64
C SER A 26 -27.99 -20.49 21.14
N THR A 27 -28.43 -19.47 20.40
CA THR A 27 -29.66 -18.70 20.70
C THR A 27 -30.90 -19.57 20.58
N ILE A 28 -30.92 -20.45 19.58
CA ILE A 28 -32.03 -21.40 19.36
C ILE A 28 -32.14 -22.38 20.52
N TRP A 29 -31.02 -22.95 20.93
CA TRP A 29 -30.97 -23.90 22.03
C TRP A 29 -31.31 -23.26 23.37
N LEU A 30 -30.90 -22.00 23.58
CA LEU A 30 -31.22 -21.24 24.80
C LEU A 30 -32.73 -21.01 24.96
N VAL A 31 -33.44 -20.67 23.88
CA VAL A 31 -34.90 -20.47 23.96
C VAL A 31 -35.61 -21.80 24.21
N LYS A 32 -35.25 -22.86 23.49
CA LYS A 32 -35.83 -24.19 23.70
C LYS A 32 -35.58 -24.71 25.12
N LEU A 33 -34.37 -24.49 25.65
CA LEU A 33 -34.02 -24.81 27.03
C LEU A 33 -34.98 -24.14 28.01
N MET A 34 -35.23 -22.84 27.84
CA MET A 34 -36.15 -22.11 28.72
C MET A 34 -37.60 -22.57 28.59
N GLN A 35 -38.06 -22.86 27.36
CA GLN A 35 -39.41 -23.39 27.14
C GLN A 35 -39.60 -24.74 27.85
N SER A 36 -38.65 -25.68 27.70
CA SER A 36 -38.71 -26.98 28.36
C SER A 36 -38.63 -26.89 29.89
N ILE A 37 -37.84 -25.95 30.44
CA ILE A 37 -37.79 -25.71 31.90
C ILE A 37 -39.15 -25.21 32.41
N THR A 38 -39.77 -24.25 31.73
CA THR A 38 -41.04 -23.67 32.18
C THR A 38 -42.22 -24.63 31.97
N GLN A 39 -42.12 -25.56 31.01
CA GLN A 39 -43.12 -26.60 30.75
C GLN A 39 -42.91 -27.88 31.59
N GLY A 40 -41.75 -28.04 32.24
CA GLY A 40 -41.43 -29.22 33.05
C GLY A 40 -41.00 -30.45 32.23
N GLU A 41 -40.53 -30.26 30.99
CA GLU A 41 -40.03 -31.32 30.11
C GLU A 41 -38.53 -31.60 30.31
N ASP A 42 -38.02 -32.66 29.67
CA ASP A 42 -36.60 -33.01 29.69
C ASP A 42 -35.74 -31.92 29.02
N PHE A 43 -35.09 -31.08 29.84
CA PHE A 43 -34.30 -29.93 29.41
C PHE A 43 -32.82 -30.24 29.12
N ILE A 44 -32.32 -31.39 29.61
CA ILE A 44 -30.93 -31.84 29.50
C ILE A 44 -30.37 -31.83 28.05
N PRO A 45 -31.08 -32.33 27.01
CA PRO A 45 -30.52 -32.32 25.65
C PRO A 45 -30.27 -30.90 25.14
N TYR A 46 -31.17 -29.96 25.42
CA TYR A 46 -31.01 -28.56 25.02
C TYR A 46 -29.91 -27.86 25.80
N PHE A 47 -29.70 -28.22 27.06
CA PHE A 47 -28.61 -27.71 27.89
C PHE A 47 -27.24 -28.11 27.34
N ILE A 48 -27.07 -29.40 26.99
CA ILE A 48 -25.82 -29.91 26.41
C ILE A 48 -25.56 -29.26 25.04
N LEU A 49 -26.59 -29.15 24.19
CA LEU A 49 -26.46 -28.48 22.89
C LEU A 49 -26.07 -27.01 23.04
N CYS A 50 -26.68 -26.28 23.99
CA CYS A 50 -26.33 -24.89 24.28
C CYS A 50 -24.86 -24.76 24.74
N LEU A 51 -24.43 -25.54 25.74
CA LEU A 51 -23.04 -25.52 26.21
C LEU A 51 -22.04 -25.90 25.12
N SER A 52 -22.36 -26.93 24.32
CA SER A 52 -21.49 -27.37 23.23
C SER A 52 -21.34 -26.29 22.16
N SER A 53 -22.42 -25.57 21.82
CA SER A 53 -22.37 -24.47 20.85
C SER A 53 -21.51 -23.30 21.32
N LEU A 54 -21.56 -22.95 22.62
CA LEU A 54 -20.73 -21.91 23.20
C LEU A 54 -19.23 -22.28 23.20
N ALA A 55 -18.89 -23.52 23.53
CA ALA A 55 -17.50 -23.97 23.57
C ALA A 55 -16.92 -24.23 22.16
N LEU A 56 -17.72 -24.82 21.26
CA LEU A 56 -17.25 -25.24 19.94
C LEU A 56 -16.94 -24.04 19.03
N ALA A 57 -17.57 -22.88 19.24
CA ALA A 57 -17.36 -21.68 18.44
C ALA A 57 -15.92 -21.12 18.53
N TYR A 58 -15.17 -21.41 19.60
CA TYR A 58 -13.80 -20.91 19.77
C TYR A 58 -12.80 -21.56 18.78
N ILE A 59 -13.01 -22.83 18.42
CA ILE A 59 -12.11 -23.56 17.51
C ILE A 59 -12.07 -22.93 16.11
N PRO A 60 -13.21 -22.75 15.40
CA PRO A 60 -13.20 -22.11 14.08
C PRO A 60 -12.74 -20.65 14.18
N LEU A 61 -13.01 -19.94 15.28
CA LEU A 61 -12.52 -18.59 15.49
C LEU A 61 -10.97 -18.53 15.48
N CYS A 62 -10.30 -19.42 16.22
CA CYS A 62 -8.84 -19.51 16.22
C CYS A 62 -8.27 -19.82 14.82
N ILE A 63 -8.88 -20.76 14.10
CA ILE A 63 -8.48 -21.11 12.73
C ILE A 63 -8.64 -19.90 11.81
N ALA A 64 -9.76 -19.18 11.91
CA ALA A 64 -10.03 -18.01 11.11
C ALA A 64 -9.02 -16.90 11.37
N PHE A 65 -8.56 -16.69 12.62
CA PHE A 65 -7.49 -15.73 12.93
C PHE A 65 -6.15 -16.08 12.24
N ILE A 66 -5.76 -17.35 12.23
CA ILE A 66 -4.53 -17.80 11.54
C ILE A 66 -4.65 -17.54 10.03
N LEU A 67 -5.82 -17.85 9.45
CA LEU A 67 -6.09 -17.59 8.03
C LEU A 67 -6.08 -16.08 7.71
N LYS A 68 -6.60 -15.24 8.60
CA LYS A 68 -6.59 -13.77 8.49
C LYS A 68 -5.16 -13.23 8.40
N ILE A 69 -4.28 -13.67 9.30
CA ILE A 69 -2.86 -13.25 9.29
C ILE A 69 -2.17 -13.72 8.01
N THR A 70 -2.42 -14.95 7.59
CA THR A 70 -1.86 -15.49 6.34
C THR A 70 -2.34 -14.72 5.11
N TRP A 71 -3.63 -14.33 5.08
CA TRP A 71 -4.20 -13.50 4.03
C TRP A 71 -3.53 -12.13 3.97
N LYS A 72 -3.35 -11.46 5.12
CA LYS A 72 -2.62 -10.18 5.24
C LYS A 72 -1.23 -10.24 4.61
N GLN A 73 -0.43 -11.24 4.98
CA GLN A 73 0.94 -11.39 4.47
C GLN A 73 0.98 -11.68 2.96
N LYS A 74 0.08 -12.54 2.45
CA LYS A 74 0.02 -12.82 1.00
C LYS A 74 -0.46 -11.61 0.19
N ALA A 75 -1.38 -10.81 0.74
CA ALA A 75 -1.82 -9.57 0.09
C ALA A 75 -0.66 -8.56 -0.01
N GLN A 76 0.12 -8.38 1.06
CA GLN A 76 1.31 -7.54 1.03
C GLN A 76 2.35 -8.03 0.01
N ARG A 77 2.61 -9.34 -0.05
CA ARG A 77 3.50 -9.91 -1.07
C ARG A 77 2.99 -9.65 -2.49
N SER A 78 1.69 -9.79 -2.73
CA SER A 78 1.08 -9.50 -4.04
C SER A 78 1.21 -8.03 -4.42
N PHE A 79 1.05 -7.13 -3.45
CA PHE A 79 1.23 -5.70 -3.64
C PHE A 79 2.67 -5.36 -4.04
N ILE A 80 3.67 -5.88 -3.33
CA ILE A 80 5.09 -5.70 -3.66
C ILE A 80 5.39 -6.23 -5.07
N LYS A 81 4.87 -7.42 -5.41
CA LYS A 81 5.04 -7.98 -6.77
C LYS A 81 4.43 -7.09 -7.85
N THR A 82 3.26 -6.52 -7.60
CA THR A 82 2.59 -5.61 -8.54
C THR A 82 3.38 -4.32 -8.70
N PHE A 83 3.90 -3.76 -7.60
CA PHE A 83 4.79 -2.60 -7.64
C PHE A 83 6.02 -2.89 -8.51
N ILE A 84 6.68 -4.05 -8.31
CA ILE A 84 7.84 -4.46 -9.09
C ILE A 84 7.47 -4.62 -10.57
N SER A 85 6.41 -5.35 -10.90
CA SER A 85 6.03 -5.57 -12.30
C SER A 85 5.64 -4.28 -13.03
N SER A 86 5.01 -3.33 -12.34
CA SER A 86 4.55 -2.07 -12.95
C SER A 86 5.65 -1.02 -13.09
N ASN A 87 6.73 -1.10 -12.31
CA ASN A 87 7.82 -0.10 -12.32
C ASN A 87 9.15 -0.65 -12.85
N LYS A 88 9.28 -1.96 -13.05
CA LYS A 88 10.48 -2.57 -13.62
C LYS A 88 10.75 -1.99 -15.01
N ASN A 89 12.01 -1.63 -15.26
CA ASN A 89 12.51 -1.04 -16.51
C ASN A 89 11.97 0.37 -16.84
N ASN A 90 11.29 1.07 -15.93
CA ASN A 90 10.86 2.45 -16.17
C ASN A 90 11.93 3.46 -15.73
N ILE A 91 13.06 3.49 -16.45
CA ILE A 91 14.20 4.34 -16.09
C ILE A 91 13.86 5.84 -16.15
N GLY A 92 12.90 6.25 -16.99
CA GLY A 92 12.53 7.66 -17.12
C GLY A 92 11.93 8.31 -15.87
N GLU A 93 11.47 7.52 -14.91
CA GLU A 93 10.99 8.01 -13.62
C GLU A 93 12.09 8.10 -12.54
N TRP A 94 13.26 7.50 -12.78
CA TRP A 94 14.33 7.35 -11.78
C TRP A 94 14.88 8.70 -11.30
N ASN A 95 15.06 9.67 -12.20
CA ASN A 95 15.63 10.99 -11.88
C ASN A 95 14.61 11.94 -11.21
N ASN A 96 13.34 11.55 -11.07
CA ASN A 96 12.35 12.40 -10.41
C ASN A 96 12.34 12.16 -8.90
N LYS A 97 13.09 12.97 -8.14
CA LYS A 97 13.20 12.86 -6.67
C LYS A 97 11.83 12.87 -5.96
N THR A 98 10.94 13.78 -6.35
CA THR A 98 9.59 13.88 -5.76
C THR A 98 8.76 12.62 -5.98
N LEU A 99 8.85 12.02 -7.17
CA LEU A 99 8.14 10.79 -7.51
C LEU A 99 8.75 9.57 -6.80
N LYS A 100 10.09 9.52 -6.69
CA LYS A 100 10.82 8.48 -5.94
C LYS A 100 10.39 8.47 -4.47
N GLU A 101 10.43 9.62 -3.80
CA GLU A 101 10.03 9.75 -2.40
C GLU A 101 8.56 9.37 -2.19
N GLN A 102 7.67 9.82 -3.08
CA GLN A 102 6.26 9.49 -3.02
C GLN A 102 6.02 7.98 -3.19
N LYS A 103 6.60 7.34 -4.20
CA LYS A 103 6.45 5.90 -4.46
C LYS A 103 7.07 5.04 -3.38
N LEU A 104 8.22 5.45 -2.83
CA LEU A 104 8.87 4.74 -1.73
C LEU A 104 8.05 4.81 -0.44
N SER A 105 7.54 6.00 -0.08
CA SER A 105 6.64 6.18 1.07
C SER A 105 5.37 5.32 0.94
N MET A 106 4.83 5.19 -0.28
CA MET A 106 3.70 4.29 -0.57
C MET A 106 4.05 2.82 -0.45
N LEU A 107 5.25 2.41 -0.87
CA LEU A 107 5.70 1.02 -0.78
C LEU A 107 5.94 0.58 0.67
N THR A 108 6.58 1.44 1.48
CA THR A 108 7.06 1.08 2.81
C THR A 108 6.01 1.23 3.91
N SER A 109 5.24 2.33 3.90
CA SER A 109 4.35 2.68 5.02
C SER A 109 2.87 2.67 4.61
N GLU A 110 2.48 3.48 3.63
CA GLU A 110 1.06 3.72 3.35
C GLU A 110 0.35 2.54 2.68
N GLY A 111 1.04 1.83 1.77
CA GLY A 111 0.51 0.66 1.04
C GLY A 111 0.21 -0.51 1.98
N PRO A 112 1.21 -1.06 2.70
CA PRO A 112 0.98 -2.13 3.65
C PRO A 112 -0.07 -1.78 4.71
N ALA A 113 0.01 -0.59 5.30
CA ALA A 113 -0.97 -0.15 6.30
C ALA A 113 -2.41 -0.08 5.74
N ALA A 114 -2.59 0.42 4.51
CA ALA A 114 -3.90 0.46 3.86
C ALA A 114 -4.45 -0.93 3.57
N ILE A 115 -3.61 -1.86 3.13
CA ILE A 115 -4.01 -3.25 2.84
C ILE A 115 -4.41 -3.97 4.12
N HIS A 116 -3.59 -3.89 5.17
CA HIS A 116 -3.90 -4.51 6.46
C HIS A 116 -5.19 -3.95 7.05
N ALA A 117 -5.35 -2.62 7.05
CA ALA A 117 -6.57 -1.97 7.52
C ALA A 117 -7.81 -2.38 6.70
N PHE A 118 -7.67 -2.57 5.39
CA PHE A 118 -8.77 -3.05 4.55
C PHE A 118 -9.14 -4.51 4.85
N ILE A 119 -8.16 -5.38 5.10
CA ILE A 119 -8.40 -6.78 5.45
C ILE A 119 -9.08 -6.89 6.82
N ASP A 120 -8.61 -6.13 7.81
CA ASP A 120 -9.28 -6.04 9.12
C ASP A 120 -10.72 -5.56 8.96
N TYR A 121 -10.90 -4.52 8.18
CA TYR A 121 -12.21 -3.97 7.88
C TYR A 121 -13.16 -4.98 7.20
N VAL A 122 -12.68 -5.74 6.20
CA VAL A 122 -13.51 -6.76 5.52
C VAL A 122 -13.85 -7.91 6.48
N TRP A 123 -12.89 -8.33 7.30
CA TRP A 123 -13.11 -9.33 8.33
C TRP A 123 -14.20 -8.89 9.31
N ASP A 124 -14.10 -7.67 9.85
CA ASP A 124 -15.06 -7.14 10.81
C ASP A 124 -16.44 -6.97 10.16
N LEU A 125 -16.49 -6.37 8.96
CA LEU A 125 -17.74 -6.17 8.22
C LEU A 125 -18.45 -7.49 7.95
N TYR A 126 -17.71 -8.49 7.48
CA TYR A 126 -18.29 -9.80 7.17
C TYR A 126 -18.80 -10.51 8.43
N THR A 127 -18.03 -10.45 9.51
CA THR A 127 -18.42 -11.02 10.81
C THR A 127 -19.72 -10.39 11.31
N TYR A 128 -19.81 -9.05 11.31
CA TYR A 128 -21.00 -8.36 11.78
C TYR A 128 -22.22 -8.57 10.87
N ILE A 129 -22.05 -8.56 9.54
CA ILE A 129 -23.15 -8.85 8.60
C ILE A 129 -23.72 -10.24 8.87
N LEU A 130 -22.86 -11.26 9.00
CA LEU A 130 -23.29 -12.61 9.28
C LEU A 130 -23.97 -12.70 10.65
N SER A 131 -23.39 -12.09 11.68
CA SER A 131 -23.95 -12.08 13.03
C SER A 131 -25.35 -11.47 13.04
N VAL A 132 -25.52 -10.28 12.44
CA VAL A 132 -26.83 -9.62 12.32
C VAL A 132 -27.81 -10.49 11.56
N PHE A 133 -27.43 -11.00 10.39
CA PHE A 133 -28.33 -11.78 9.55
C PHE A 133 -28.77 -13.09 10.22
N LEU A 134 -27.82 -13.86 10.75
CA LEU A 134 -28.10 -15.16 11.36
C LEU A 134 -28.81 -15.03 12.70
N ASN A 135 -28.43 -14.07 13.55
CA ASN A 135 -29.10 -13.87 14.84
C ASN A 135 -30.51 -13.30 14.66
N VAL A 136 -30.72 -12.34 13.75
CA VAL A 136 -32.08 -11.84 13.46
C VAL A 136 -32.94 -12.95 12.87
N ALA A 137 -32.40 -13.81 12.00
CA ALA A 137 -33.11 -14.98 11.48
C ALA A 137 -33.46 -15.98 12.61
N ALA A 138 -32.50 -16.32 13.48
CA ALA A 138 -32.73 -17.22 14.61
C ALA A 138 -33.83 -16.68 15.55
N LEU A 139 -33.80 -15.38 15.87
CA LEU A 139 -34.81 -14.72 16.69
C LEU A 139 -36.18 -14.68 16.02
N SER A 140 -36.23 -14.39 14.72
CA SER A 140 -37.47 -14.30 13.97
C SER A 140 -38.18 -15.65 13.82
N ILE A 141 -37.43 -16.76 13.77
CA ILE A 141 -38.01 -18.11 13.64
C ILE A 141 -38.66 -18.55 14.97
N ILE A 142 -38.14 -18.10 16.11
CA ILE A 142 -38.46 -18.68 17.41
C ILE A 142 -39.36 -17.77 18.25
N LEU A 143 -39.12 -16.46 18.24
CA LEU A 143 -39.89 -15.51 19.03
C LEU A 143 -41.05 -14.95 18.22
N GLU A 144 -40.75 -14.04 17.29
CA GLU A 144 -41.79 -13.35 16.54
C GLU A 144 -41.27 -12.82 15.18
N PRO A 145 -42.02 -13.03 14.09
CA PRO A 145 -41.67 -12.49 12.77
C PRO A 145 -41.60 -10.95 12.70
N LEU A 146 -42.28 -10.24 13.61
CA LEU A 146 -42.30 -8.77 13.66
C LEU A 146 -40.90 -8.17 13.89
N PHE A 147 -39.98 -8.91 14.54
CA PHE A 147 -38.60 -8.48 14.68
C PHE A 147 -37.91 -8.35 13.32
N SER A 148 -38.09 -9.32 12.42
CA SER A 148 -37.48 -9.28 11.08
C SER A 148 -37.94 -8.06 10.27
N LEU A 149 -39.24 -7.73 10.34
CA LEU A 149 -39.80 -6.57 9.63
C LEU A 149 -39.23 -5.26 10.16
N THR A 150 -39.09 -5.14 11.48
CA THR A 150 -38.54 -3.96 12.14
C THR A 150 -37.07 -3.74 11.78
N TYR A 151 -36.25 -4.80 11.81
CA TYR A 151 -34.86 -4.72 11.36
C TYR A 151 -34.74 -4.40 9.86
N ALA A 152 -35.65 -4.93 9.02
CA ALA A 152 -35.66 -4.62 7.59
C ALA A 152 -35.97 -3.13 7.32
N ILE A 153 -36.96 -2.55 8.01
CA ILE A 153 -37.28 -1.12 7.92
C ILE A 153 -36.09 -0.28 8.39
N SER A 154 -35.50 -0.61 9.55
CA SER A 154 -34.31 0.08 10.04
C SER A 154 -33.16 0.01 9.02
N PHE A 155 -32.91 -1.15 8.41
CA PHE A 155 -31.87 -1.31 7.38
C PHE A 155 -32.11 -0.40 6.16
N ILE A 156 -33.35 -0.33 5.66
CA ILE A 156 -33.73 0.54 4.53
C ILE A 156 -33.55 2.02 4.90
N CYS A 157 -34.07 2.44 6.06
CA CYS A 157 -33.94 3.81 6.54
C CYS A 157 -32.47 4.22 6.61
N VAL A 158 -31.61 3.33 7.09
CA VAL A 158 -30.21 3.68 7.15
C VAL A 158 -29.55 3.75 5.78
N ILE A 159 -29.82 2.82 4.84
CA ILE A 159 -29.32 2.89 3.45
C ILE A 159 -29.62 4.26 2.83
N ILE A 160 -30.81 4.81 3.08
CA ILE A 160 -31.21 6.14 2.60
C ILE A 160 -30.30 7.23 3.19
N VAL A 161 -30.10 7.24 4.51
CA VAL A 161 -29.18 8.17 5.19
C VAL A 161 -27.76 8.05 4.61
N MET A 162 -27.29 6.83 4.31
CA MET A 162 -25.96 6.64 3.71
C MET A 162 -25.85 7.29 2.35
N LYS A 163 -26.85 7.08 1.47
CA LYS A 163 -26.82 7.64 0.12
C LYS A 163 -26.81 9.17 0.14
N LEU A 164 -27.56 9.78 1.07
CA LEU A 164 -27.63 11.23 1.21
C LEU A 164 -26.30 11.86 1.68
N LYS A 165 -25.55 11.18 2.55
CA LYS A 165 -24.33 11.73 3.17
C LYS A 165 -23.02 11.32 2.50
N ARG A 166 -23.05 10.39 1.54
CA ARG A 166 -21.88 9.82 0.86
C ARG A 166 -20.91 10.86 0.29
N LYS A 167 -21.41 11.87 -0.44
CA LYS A 167 -20.54 12.87 -1.10
C LYS A 167 -19.71 13.67 -0.10
N LYS A 168 -20.37 14.19 0.94
CA LYS A 168 -19.72 14.98 2.00
C LYS A 168 -18.65 14.17 2.73
N GLN A 169 -18.92 12.89 3.00
CA GLN A 169 -17.94 12.01 3.64
C GLN A 169 -16.69 11.80 2.76
N GLN A 170 -16.87 11.59 1.45
CA GLN A 170 -15.77 11.43 0.51
C GLN A 170 -14.87 12.67 0.44
N GLU A 171 -15.47 13.87 0.44
CA GLU A 171 -14.73 15.13 0.45
C GLU A 171 -13.90 15.30 1.72
N MET A 172 -14.51 15.08 2.89
CA MET A 172 -13.83 15.17 4.19
C MET A 172 -12.69 14.17 4.31
N THR A 173 -12.91 12.93 3.83
CA THR A 173 -11.88 11.88 3.79
C THR A 173 -10.69 12.28 2.91
N LYS A 174 -10.96 12.83 1.71
CA LYS A 174 -9.91 13.27 0.79
C LYS A 174 -9.08 14.40 1.39
N LYS A 175 -9.72 15.35 2.07
CA LYS A 175 -9.07 16.45 2.77
C LYS A 175 -8.15 15.95 3.91
N ALA A 176 -8.66 15.05 4.75
CA ALA A 176 -7.89 14.44 5.85
C ALA A 176 -6.67 13.65 5.34
N LEU A 177 -6.85 12.84 4.29
CA LEU A 177 -5.76 12.08 3.69
C LEU A 177 -4.69 13.00 3.07
N GLY A 178 -5.10 14.08 2.40
CA GLY A 178 -4.20 15.09 1.84
C GLY A 178 -3.32 15.72 2.90
N ALA A 179 -3.92 16.22 3.98
CA ALA A 179 -3.21 16.84 5.09
C ALA A 179 -2.18 15.88 5.75
N ARG A 180 -2.52 14.59 5.88
CA ARG A 180 -1.59 13.59 6.43
C ARG A 180 -0.38 13.33 5.54
N VAL A 181 -0.58 13.31 4.21
CA VAL A 181 0.52 13.16 3.24
C VAL A 181 1.46 14.36 3.30
N GLU A 182 0.92 15.58 3.37
CA GLU A 182 1.70 16.82 3.50
C GLU A 182 2.50 16.86 4.81
N LEU A 183 1.93 16.39 5.92
CA LEU A 183 2.65 16.23 7.19
C LEU A 183 3.81 15.23 7.06
N CYS A 184 3.55 14.04 6.52
CA CYS A 184 4.61 13.02 6.34
C CYS A 184 5.77 13.55 5.48
N GLN A 185 5.47 14.33 4.43
CA GLN A 185 6.50 14.97 3.62
C GLN A 185 7.34 15.97 4.42
N SER A 186 6.73 16.73 5.34
CA SER A 186 7.47 17.63 6.25
C SER A 186 8.38 16.86 7.20
N LEU A 187 7.91 15.72 7.70
CA LEU A 187 8.65 14.89 8.64
C LEU A 187 9.83 14.16 7.98
N LEU A 188 9.76 13.84 6.68
CA LEU A 188 10.89 13.25 5.96
C LEU A 188 12.11 14.20 5.89
N THR A 189 11.89 15.51 5.94
CA THR A 189 13.00 16.49 5.96
C THR A 189 13.50 16.79 7.38
N SER A 190 12.99 16.10 8.41
CA SER A 190 13.38 16.35 9.80
C SER A 190 14.86 16.02 10.06
N TRP A 191 15.38 14.96 9.44
CA TRP A 191 16.74 14.46 9.68
C TRP A 191 17.81 15.55 9.51
N ASP A 192 17.85 16.19 8.34
CA ASP A 192 18.83 17.23 8.03
C ASP A 192 18.60 18.49 8.87
N ASN A 193 17.34 18.91 9.05
CA ASN A 193 17.01 20.14 9.76
C ASN A 193 17.27 20.05 11.27
N ILE A 194 17.18 18.86 11.86
CA ILE A 194 17.43 18.65 13.29
C ILE A 194 18.92 18.40 13.55
N LEU A 195 19.57 17.53 12.78
CA LEU A 195 20.93 17.08 13.10
C LEU A 195 22.03 18.08 12.71
N LEU A 196 21.83 18.87 11.65
CA LEU A 196 22.85 19.83 11.22
C LEU A 196 22.98 21.04 12.16
N GLY A 197 22.04 21.23 13.10
CA GLY A 197 22.11 22.30 14.11
C GLY A 197 21.97 23.72 13.55
N ASN A 198 21.53 23.87 12.30
CA ASN A 198 21.32 25.17 11.67
C ASN A 198 20.04 25.83 12.20
N GLU A 199 20.16 26.74 13.18
CA GLU A 199 19.05 27.37 13.91
C GLU A 199 17.99 28.02 12.99
N TYR A 200 18.43 28.74 11.96
CA TYR A 200 17.53 29.37 10.98
C TYR A 200 16.64 28.35 10.24
N ASN A 201 17.24 27.27 9.76
CA ASN A 201 16.52 26.23 9.01
C ASN A 201 15.61 25.42 9.93
N PHE A 202 16.07 25.15 11.16
CA PHE A 202 15.29 24.48 12.17
C PHE A 202 14.00 25.25 12.49
N LYS A 203 14.09 26.56 12.75
CA LYS A 203 12.94 27.40 13.06
C LYS A 203 11.91 27.44 11.92
N LEU A 204 12.38 27.60 10.68
CA LEU A 204 11.49 27.59 9.51
C LEU A 204 10.80 26.23 9.31
N TRP A 205 11.53 25.14 9.54
CA TRP A 205 10.97 23.79 9.45
C TRP A 205 9.98 23.51 10.57
N GLU A 206 10.24 23.99 11.79
CA GLU A 206 9.38 23.86 12.97
C GLU A 206 8.04 24.56 12.74
N GLU A 207 8.05 25.86 12.40
CA GLU A 207 6.83 26.65 12.13
C GLU A 207 5.95 25.99 11.06
N LYS A 208 6.57 25.54 9.95
CA LYS A 208 5.87 24.87 8.85
C LYS A 208 5.33 23.49 9.24
N SER A 209 6.04 22.77 10.10
CA SER A 209 5.61 21.44 10.55
C SER A 209 4.47 21.56 11.55
N GLU A 210 4.51 22.55 12.44
CA GLU A 210 3.45 22.84 13.39
C GLU A 210 2.14 23.20 12.67
N GLU A 211 2.17 24.09 11.68
CA GLU A 211 1.00 24.43 10.86
C GLU A 211 0.36 23.18 10.18
N ARG A 212 1.21 22.28 9.68
CA ARG A 212 0.78 21.03 9.03
C ARG A 212 0.20 20.03 10.03
N ILE A 213 0.79 19.92 11.22
CA ILE A 213 0.25 19.10 12.32
C ILE A 213 -1.15 19.61 12.67
N ASP A 214 -1.29 20.92 12.84
CA ASP A 214 -2.55 21.58 13.16
C ASP A 214 -3.63 21.32 12.11
N THR A 215 -3.28 21.47 10.84
CA THR A 215 -4.18 21.25 9.71
C THR A 215 -4.60 19.78 9.60
N CYS A 216 -3.66 18.86 9.81
CA CYS A 216 -3.92 17.43 9.85
C CYS A 216 -4.85 17.06 11.01
N MET A 217 -4.58 17.59 12.21
CA MET A 217 -5.42 17.37 13.39
C MET A 217 -6.84 17.90 13.17
N LYS A 218 -6.99 19.16 12.76
CA LYS A 218 -8.32 19.78 12.51
C LYS A 218 -9.12 18.99 11.48
N SER A 219 -8.48 18.54 10.40
CA SER A 219 -9.15 17.77 9.35
C SER A 219 -9.56 16.37 9.80
N ASN A 220 -8.70 15.66 10.54
CA ASN A 220 -9.03 14.34 11.10
C ASN A 220 -10.13 14.41 12.16
N VAL A 221 -10.06 15.38 13.07
CA VAL A 221 -11.08 15.57 14.10
C VAL A 221 -12.43 15.92 13.47
N ALA A 222 -12.46 16.76 12.44
CA ALA A 222 -13.69 17.10 11.75
C ALA A 222 -14.32 15.90 11.02
N LEU A 223 -13.49 15.01 10.44
CA LEU A 223 -13.94 13.75 9.87
C LEU A 223 -14.54 12.82 10.94
N GLU A 224 -13.84 12.64 12.05
CA GLU A 224 -14.29 11.77 13.13
C GLU A 224 -15.59 12.29 13.77
N ARG A 225 -15.70 13.61 14.00
CA ARG A 225 -16.95 14.23 14.49
C ARG A 225 -18.13 13.94 13.55
N PHE A 226 -17.92 14.00 12.24
CA PHE A 226 -18.95 13.71 11.26
C PHE A 226 -19.39 12.24 11.33
N ASP A 227 -18.44 11.31 11.41
CA ASP A 227 -18.71 9.88 11.54
C ASP A 227 -19.46 9.56 12.85
N GLN A 228 -19.10 10.19 13.98
CA GLN A 228 -19.78 9.99 15.26
C GLN A 228 -21.22 10.54 15.28
N MET A 229 -21.45 11.71 14.68
CA MET A 229 -22.81 12.26 14.56
C MET A 229 -23.72 11.38 13.70
N LEU A 230 -23.19 10.88 12.58
CA LEU A 230 -23.89 9.93 11.72
C LEU A 230 -24.21 8.64 12.48
N ALA A 231 -23.26 8.14 13.27
CA ALA A 231 -23.41 6.98 14.11
C ALA A 231 -24.57 7.10 15.13
N ILE A 232 -24.68 8.24 15.82
CA ILE A 232 -25.78 8.48 16.77
C ILE A 232 -27.14 8.42 16.07
N VAL A 233 -27.27 9.11 14.92
CA VAL A 233 -28.52 9.13 14.15
C VAL A 233 -28.93 7.71 13.73
N VAL A 234 -27.97 6.92 13.25
CA VAL A 234 -28.20 5.53 12.89
C VAL A 234 -28.66 4.70 14.07
N SER A 235 -27.95 4.79 15.20
CA SER A 235 -28.26 4.02 16.41
C SER A 235 -29.68 4.30 16.92
N LEU A 236 -30.14 5.55 16.82
CA LEU A 236 -31.52 5.93 17.17
C LEU A 236 -32.54 5.35 16.20
N ILE A 237 -32.27 5.37 14.89
CA ILE A 237 -33.15 4.81 13.85
C ILE A 237 -33.27 3.27 13.99
N THR A 238 -32.24 2.59 14.47
CA THR A 238 -32.27 1.13 14.70
C THR A 238 -32.90 0.76 16.05
N SER A 239 -32.59 1.50 17.12
CA SER A 239 -33.03 1.16 18.48
C SER A 239 -34.51 1.47 18.76
N ILE A 240 -35.01 2.64 18.35
CA ILE A 240 -36.38 3.07 18.69
C ILE A 240 -37.43 2.06 18.20
N PRO A 241 -37.43 1.61 16.93
CA PRO A 241 -38.42 0.64 16.46
C PRO A 241 -38.33 -0.69 17.20
N SER A 242 -37.12 -1.19 17.46
CA SER A 242 -36.92 -2.46 18.18
C SER A 242 -37.42 -2.42 19.62
N LEU A 243 -37.23 -1.29 20.33
CA LEU A 243 -37.75 -1.08 21.68
C LEU A 243 -39.28 -1.04 21.70
N LEU A 244 -39.91 -0.43 20.69
CA LEU A 244 -41.36 -0.42 20.56
C LEU A 244 -41.92 -1.85 20.37
N VAL A 245 -41.26 -2.69 19.58
CA VAL A 245 -41.65 -4.11 19.42
C VAL A 245 -41.49 -4.87 20.73
N VAL A 246 -40.40 -4.65 21.48
CA VAL A 246 -40.21 -5.26 22.80
C VAL A 246 -41.37 -4.91 23.75
N VAL A 247 -41.74 -3.64 23.83
CA VAL A 247 -42.87 -3.19 24.67
C VAL A 247 -44.20 -3.79 24.19
N TYR A 248 -44.42 -3.83 22.88
CA TYR A 248 -45.61 -4.42 22.27
C TYR A 248 -45.71 -5.92 22.58
N TYR A 249 -44.63 -6.68 22.41
CA TYR A 249 -44.59 -8.11 22.65
C TYR A 249 -44.89 -8.44 24.12
N VAL A 250 -44.27 -7.71 25.05
CA VAL A 250 -44.53 -7.85 26.49
C VAL A 250 -45.97 -7.47 26.84
N ALA A 251 -46.57 -6.49 26.15
CA ALA A 251 -47.96 -6.09 26.38
C ALA A 251 -48.97 -7.14 25.90
N MET A 252 -48.72 -7.81 24.78
CA MET A 252 -49.60 -8.86 24.25
C MET A 252 -49.51 -10.17 25.05
N HIS A 253 -48.32 -10.59 25.47
CA HIS A 253 -48.10 -11.90 26.09
C HIS A 253 -48.07 -11.88 27.63
N ARG A 254 -48.67 -10.87 28.27
CA ARG A 254 -48.67 -10.72 29.75
C ARG A 254 -49.24 -11.92 30.51
N HIS A 255 -50.10 -12.69 29.87
CA HIS A 255 -50.78 -13.84 30.48
C HIS A 255 -50.09 -15.19 30.19
N ASN A 256 -49.07 -15.24 29.34
CA ASN A 256 -48.34 -16.47 29.02
C ASN A 256 -46.93 -16.47 29.66
N PRO A 257 -46.74 -17.17 30.81
CA PRO A 257 -45.47 -17.16 31.52
C PRO A 257 -44.33 -17.85 30.74
N VAL A 258 -44.64 -18.79 29.84
CA VAL A 258 -43.63 -19.53 29.05
C VAL A 258 -42.97 -18.62 28.02
N GLU A 259 -43.77 -17.87 27.26
CA GLU A 259 -43.26 -16.95 26.25
C GLU A 259 -42.56 -15.73 26.87
N LEU A 260 -43.09 -15.23 28.00
CA LEU A 260 -42.49 -14.09 28.69
C LEU A 260 -41.12 -14.43 29.30
N THR A 261 -40.97 -15.61 29.93
CA THR A 261 -39.69 -16.04 30.49
C THR A 261 -38.65 -16.31 29.40
N SER A 262 -39.06 -16.97 28.31
CA SER A 262 -38.21 -17.19 27.14
C SER A 262 -37.74 -15.88 26.52
N PHE A 263 -38.62 -14.88 26.46
CA PHE A 263 -38.31 -13.56 25.93
C PHE A 263 -37.32 -12.77 26.81
N ILE A 264 -37.51 -12.79 28.13
CA ILE A 264 -36.64 -12.09 29.08
C ILE A 264 -35.19 -12.59 28.96
N VAL A 265 -34.99 -13.90 28.78
CA VAL A 265 -33.65 -14.49 28.62
C VAL A 265 -32.98 -14.06 27.31
N VAL A 266 -33.76 -13.73 26.28
CA VAL A 266 -33.28 -13.29 24.96
C VAL A 266 -33.10 -11.78 24.85
N LEU A 267 -33.66 -11.01 25.79
CA LEU A 267 -33.57 -9.55 25.80
C LEU A 267 -32.12 -9.02 25.69
N PRO A 268 -31.11 -9.56 26.42
CA PRO A 268 -29.73 -9.13 26.26
C PRO A 268 -29.17 -9.39 24.85
N LEU A 269 -29.56 -10.51 24.21
CA LEU A 269 -29.16 -10.86 22.85
C LEU A 269 -29.77 -9.89 21.83
N LEU A 270 -31.01 -9.44 22.04
CA LEU A 270 -31.64 -8.40 21.22
C LEU A 270 -30.84 -7.09 21.27
N PHE A 271 -30.42 -6.66 22.46
CA PHE A 271 -29.57 -5.46 22.60
C PHE A 271 -28.19 -5.63 21.98
N MET A 272 -27.58 -6.81 22.12
CA MET A 272 -26.30 -7.11 21.49
C MET A 272 -26.43 -7.07 19.95
N ASN A 273 -27.51 -7.63 19.40
CA ASN A 273 -27.78 -7.58 17.96
C ASN A 273 -28.02 -6.15 17.46
N LEU A 274 -28.71 -5.30 18.24
CA LEU A 274 -28.82 -3.87 17.91
C LEU A 274 -27.46 -3.20 17.85
N SER A 275 -26.58 -3.47 18.82
CA SER A 275 -25.20 -2.99 18.81
C SER A 275 -24.43 -3.47 17.57
N TYR A 276 -24.60 -4.73 17.17
CA TYR A 276 -23.99 -5.27 15.95
C TYR A 276 -24.58 -4.69 14.67
N THR A 277 -25.88 -4.36 14.62
CA THR A 277 -26.46 -3.65 13.45
C THR A 277 -25.83 -2.28 13.29
N TYR A 278 -25.64 -1.56 14.38
CA TYR A 278 -24.94 -0.28 14.41
C TYR A 278 -23.49 -0.44 13.92
N GLN A 279 -22.74 -1.41 14.45
CA GLN A 279 -21.35 -1.65 14.05
C GLN A 279 -21.24 -2.06 12.58
N THR A 280 -22.07 -3.01 12.11
CA THR A 280 -22.16 -3.44 10.71
C THR A 280 -22.24 -2.23 9.80
N LEU A 281 -23.10 -1.30 10.16
CA LEU A 281 -23.41 -0.19 9.31
C LEU A 281 -22.41 0.96 9.45
N SER A 282 -21.88 1.21 10.64
CA SER A 282 -20.67 2.02 10.87
C SER A 282 -19.53 1.57 9.94
N LEU A 283 -19.29 0.26 9.87
CA LEU A 283 -18.33 -0.30 8.94
C LEU A 283 -18.79 -0.15 7.49
N ALA A 284 -20.05 -0.41 7.14
CA ALA A 284 -20.54 -0.21 5.78
C ALA A 284 -20.29 1.24 5.28
N PHE A 285 -20.36 2.25 6.16
CA PHE A 285 -20.01 3.64 5.82
C PHE A 285 -18.54 3.84 5.48
N ARG A 286 -17.63 3.09 6.12
CA ARG A 286 -16.19 3.20 5.89
C ARG A 286 -15.75 2.51 4.58
N TRP A 287 -16.65 1.77 3.90
CA TRP A 287 -16.35 1.07 2.63
C TRP A 287 -15.75 2.00 1.55
N PRO A 288 -16.35 3.16 1.21
CA PRO A 288 -15.82 4.02 0.16
C PRO A 288 -14.48 4.64 0.53
N MET A 289 -14.21 4.86 1.82
CA MET A 289 -12.92 5.35 2.32
C MET A 289 -11.81 4.33 2.04
N HIS A 290 -11.98 3.07 2.44
CA HIS A 290 -10.96 2.05 2.23
C HIS A 290 -10.72 1.77 0.74
N ILE A 291 -11.78 1.68 -0.07
CA ILE A 291 -11.64 1.54 -1.52
C ILE A 291 -10.98 2.76 -2.15
N GLY A 292 -11.37 3.97 -1.73
CA GLY A 292 -10.79 5.22 -2.22
C GLY A 292 -9.29 5.28 -1.94
N LYS A 293 -8.88 4.92 -0.70
CA LYS A 293 -7.48 4.85 -0.29
C LYS A 293 -6.70 3.84 -1.14
N LEU A 294 -7.19 2.61 -1.28
CA LEU A 294 -6.53 1.59 -2.11
C LEU A 294 -6.43 2.00 -3.57
N ARG A 295 -7.51 2.55 -4.15
CA ARG A 295 -7.51 3.02 -5.54
C ARG A 295 -6.48 4.13 -5.75
N ALA A 296 -6.41 5.10 -4.85
CA ALA A 296 -5.44 6.19 -4.92
C ALA A 296 -3.99 5.71 -4.81
N ILE A 297 -3.73 4.66 -4.03
CA ILE A 297 -2.41 4.05 -3.91
C ILE A 297 -2.07 3.31 -5.21
N TYR A 298 -2.96 2.43 -5.69
CA TYR A 298 -2.71 1.66 -6.92
C TYR A 298 -2.55 2.56 -8.15
N SER A 299 -3.38 3.59 -8.30
CA SER A 299 -3.28 4.52 -9.44
C SER A 299 -1.97 5.31 -9.47
N LYS A 300 -1.32 5.50 -8.32
CA LYS A 300 -0.02 6.18 -8.21
C LYS A 300 1.17 5.25 -8.36
N ILE A 301 0.96 3.95 -8.17
CA ILE A 301 1.99 2.91 -8.34
C ILE A 301 2.11 2.47 -9.79
N GLU A 302 1.03 2.53 -10.56
CA GLU A 302 1.07 2.30 -12.00
C GLU A 302 2.07 3.25 -12.67
N GLY A 303 2.93 2.68 -13.53
CA GLY A 303 3.95 3.43 -14.25
C GLY A 303 3.33 4.41 -15.24
N THR A 304 3.90 5.60 -15.36
CA THR A 304 3.44 6.59 -16.34
C THR A 304 3.89 6.14 -17.72
N SER A 305 2.97 5.61 -18.53
CA SER A 305 3.27 5.27 -19.93
C SER A 305 3.50 6.57 -20.72
N GLY A 306 4.68 6.74 -21.34
CA GLY A 306 5.00 7.90 -22.20
C GLY A 306 6.19 8.77 -21.75
N THR A 307 7.12 8.23 -20.95
CA THR A 307 8.32 8.95 -20.48
C THR A 307 9.32 9.29 -21.58
N ASN A 308 9.34 8.57 -22.70
CA ASN A 308 10.38 8.67 -23.73
C ASN A 308 10.42 10.04 -24.44
N GLY A 309 9.27 10.54 -24.88
CA GLY A 309 9.21 11.87 -25.52
C GLY A 309 9.55 13.02 -24.58
N ARG A 310 9.33 12.85 -23.26
CA ARG A 310 9.70 13.86 -22.24
C ARG A 310 11.19 13.82 -21.89
N MET A 311 11.85 12.67 -22.02
CA MET A 311 13.30 12.56 -21.80
C MET A 311 14.07 13.18 -22.95
N GLU A 312 13.70 12.86 -24.18
CA GLU A 312 14.35 13.38 -25.39
C GLU A 312 14.28 14.90 -25.48
N ALA A 313 13.13 15.50 -25.15
CA ALA A 313 12.95 16.96 -25.12
C ALA A 313 13.85 17.70 -24.11
N LYS A 314 14.40 17.00 -23.11
CA LYS A 314 15.31 17.60 -22.11
C LYS A 314 16.77 17.60 -22.56
N ILE A 315 17.11 16.89 -23.64
CA ILE A 315 18.48 16.72 -24.10
C ILE A 315 18.81 17.83 -25.10
N LYS A 316 19.89 18.58 -24.83
CA LYS A 316 20.42 19.58 -25.74
C LYS A 316 21.56 18.94 -26.55
N TRP A 317 21.21 18.11 -27.52
CA TRP A 317 22.15 17.38 -28.39
C TRP A 317 23.32 18.23 -28.95
N PRO A 318 23.10 19.48 -29.43
CA PRO A 318 24.20 20.30 -29.95
C PRO A 318 25.28 20.68 -28.92
N LYS A 319 24.97 20.54 -27.62
CA LYS A 319 25.89 20.84 -26.51
C LYS A 319 26.60 19.60 -25.97
N ILE A 320 26.38 18.44 -26.59
CA ILE A 320 26.98 17.16 -26.20
C ILE A 320 27.95 16.74 -27.29
N THR A 321 29.21 16.59 -26.91
CA THR A 321 30.27 16.06 -27.76
C THR A 321 30.51 14.60 -27.41
N LEU A 322 30.50 13.74 -28.43
CA LEU A 322 30.89 12.34 -28.33
C LEU A 322 32.36 12.20 -28.71
N SER A 323 33.12 11.48 -27.90
CA SER A 323 34.49 11.08 -28.23
C SER A 323 34.66 9.58 -28.08
N GLU A 324 35.22 8.94 -29.10
CA GLU A 324 35.49 7.51 -29.14
C GLU A 324 36.98 7.27 -28.87
N HIS A 325 37.28 6.44 -27.87
CA HIS A 325 38.63 5.95 -27.63
C HIS A 325 38.75 4.57 -28.29
N LYS A 326 39.45 4.50 -29.41
CA LYS A 326 39.86 3.23 -30.01
C LYS A 326 41.13 2.76 -29.29
N ASN A 327 41.16 1.50 -28.89
CA ASN A 327 42.34 0.85 -28.31
C ASN A 327 43.45 0.76 -29.39
N VAL A 328 44.20 1.84 -29.57
CA VAL A 328 45.43 1.85 -30.36
C VAL A 328 46.61 1.67 -29.40
N PRO A 329 47.56 0.75 -29.67
CA PRO A 329 48.80 0.64 -28.90
C PRO A 329 49.51 2.00 -28.85
N ARG A 330 50.02 2.37 -27.67
CA ARG A 330 50.51 3.72 -27.29
C ARG A 330 51.72 4.29 -28.06
N GLU A 331 52.03 3.83 -29.27
CA GLU A 331 53.22 4.26 -30.02
C GLU A 331 52.97 5.07 -31.30
N SER A 332 51.73 5.49 -31.58
CA SER A 332 51.50 6.38 -32.73
C SER A 332 50.60 7.56 -32.36
N PHE A 333 51.24 8.73 -32.34
CA PHE A 333 50.73 10.07 -32.65
C PHE A 333 49.24 10.37 -32.34
N GLU A 334 49.05 11.38 -31.49
CA GLU A 334 47.79 12.10 -31.24
C GLU A 334 46.96 12.30 -32.52
N MET A 335 46.05 11.37 -32.78
CA MET A 335 44.99 11.59 -33.74
C MET A 335 43.88 12.42 -33.07
N PRO A 336 43.30 13.41 -33.77
CA PRO A 336 42.26 14.23 -33.17
C PRO A 336 41.06 13.36 -32.80
N LEU A 337 40.61 13.43 -31.55
CA LEU A 337 39.30 12.94 -31.13
C LEU A 337 38.25 13.40 -32.16
N GLU A 338 37.62 12.45 -32.84
CA GLU A 338 36.58 12.74 -33.82
C GLU A 338 35.35 13.28 -33.08
N LYS A 339 35.23 14.61 -33.01
CA LYS A 339 34.15 15.31 -32.30
C LYS A 339 32.88 15.26 -33.16
N VAL A 340 32.05 14.26 -32.92
CA VAL A 340 30.74 14.14 -33.55
C VAL A 340 29.68 14.76 -32.64
N THR A 341 28.78 15.57 -33.21
CA THR A 341 27.57 16.02 -32.52
C THR A 341 26.72 14.80 -32.16
N ALA A 342 26.49 14.58 -30.87
CA ALA A 342 25.77 13.41 -30.42
C ALA A 342 24.30 13.46 -30.92
N SER A 343 23.85 12.38 -31.55
CA SER A 343 22.42 12.10 -31.77
C SER A 343 22.11 10.72 -31.17
N LEU A 344 20.85 10.46 -30.84
CA LEU A 344 20.44 9.17 -30.27
C LEU A 344 20.76 8.01 -31.21
N GLU A 345 20.51 8.17 -32.51
CA GLU A 345 20.75 7.15 -33.53
C GLU A 345 22.25 6.87 -33.69
N ALA A 346 23.09 7.91 -33.73
CA ALA A 346 24.54 7.75 -33.81
C ALA A 346 25.13 7.06 -32.57
N LEU A 347 24.55 7.29 -31.38
CA LEU A 347 24.96 6.59 -30.16
C LEU A 347 24.55 5.12 -30.18
N LEU A 348 23.32 4.83 -30.59
CA LEU A 348 22.82 3.45 -30.66
C LEU A 348 23.61 2.61 -31.69
N GLU A 349 23.94 3.18 -32.85
CA GLU A 349 24.73 2.51 -33.87
C GLU A 349 26.11 2.11 -33.32
N LYS A 350 26.81 3.04 -32.67
CA LYS A 350 28.13 2.80 -32.08
C LYS A 350 28.11 1.85 -30.88
N THR A 351 26.99 1.73 -30.16
CA THR A 351 26.85 0.75 -29.05
C THR A 351 26.82 -0.71 -29.51
N SER A 352 26.78 -0.98 -30.82
CA SER A 352 26.79 -2.34 -31.38
C SER A 352 28.18 -3.00 -31.39
N SER A 353 29.24 -2.23 -31.14
CA SER A 353 30.63 -2.70 -31.12
C SER A 353 31.33 -2.39 -29.80
N SER A 354 32.25 -3.26 -29.38
CA SER A 354 33.07 -3.04 -28.18
C SER A 354 33.97 -1.83 -28.35
N CYS A 355 33.64 -0.75 -27.66
CA CYS A 355 34.35 0.51 -27.70
C CYS A 355 34.15 1.30 -26.40
N ARG A 356 35.02 2.28 -26.15
CA ARG A 356 34.86 3.25 -25.07
C ARG A 356 34.37 4.58 -25.65
N LEU A 357 33.15 4.97 -25.29
CA LEU A 357 32.51 6.22 -25.69
C LEU A 357 32.42 7.16 -24.49
N THR A 358 32.98 8.36 -24.62
CA THR A 358 32.90 9.39 -23.59
C THR A 358 31.98 10.52 -24.05
N LEU A 359 30.95 10.80 -23.25
CA LEU A 359 30.01 11.90 -23.43
C LEU A 359 30.47 13.11 -22.60
N ARG A 360 30.75 14.23 -23.28
CA ARG A 360 31.15 15.50 -22.66
C ARG A 360 30.20 16.62 -23.06
N GLY A 361 30.07 17.63 -22.20
CA GLY A 361 29.19 18.78 -22.43
C GLY A 361 28.96 19.60 -21.17
N GLU A 362 28.41 20.80 -21.33
CA GLU A 362 28.11 21.72 -20.23
C GLU A 362 27.18 21.10 -19.17
N ASN A 363 27.22 21.61 -17.94
CA ASN A 363 26.25 21.22 -16.91
C ASN A 363 24.81 21.60 -17.35
N GLY A 364 23.86 20.69 -17.15
CA GLY A 364 22.48 20.89 -17.60
C GLY A 364 22.22 20.67 -19.10
N SER A 365 23.19 20.15 -19.87
CA SER A 365 23.00 19.74 -21.28
C SER A 365 22.19 18.46 -21.47
N GLY A 366 22.00 17.66 -20.40
CA GLY A 366 21.22 16.43 -20.42
C GLY A 366 22.03 15.14 -20.61
N LYS A 367 23.34 15.14 -20.31
CA LYS A 367 24.24 13.97 -20.45
C LYS A 367 23.72 12.70 -19.76
N SER A 368 23.40 12.78 -18.47
CA SER A 368 22.83 11.65 -17.71
C SER A 368 21.45 11.24 -18.24
N THR A 369 20.64 12.20 -18.70
CA THR A 369 19.35 11.92 -19.38
C THR A 369 19.55 11.15 -20.68
N ALA A 370 20.64 11.41 -21.43
CA ALA A 370 20.97 10.66 -22.64
C ALA A 370 21.36 9.22 -22.32
N LEU A 371 22.14 8.97 -21.26
CA LEU A 371 22.41 7.60 -20.77
C LEU A 371 21.12 6.87 -20.39
N MET A 372 20.21 7.54 -19.69
CA MET A 372 18.91 6.97 -19.35
C MET A 372 18.07 6.62 -20.59
N LEU A 373 18.13 7.43 -21.64
CA LEU A 373 17.42 7.17 -22.89
C LEU A 373 17.99 5.94 -23.64
N ILE A 374 19.32 5.79 -23.64
CA ILE A 374 19.99 4.58 -24.16
C ILE A 374 19.58 3.36 -23.34
N LYS A 375 19.58 3.47 -22.00
CA LYS A 375 19.15 2.40 -21.10
C LYS A 375 17.69 1.98 -21.35
N ASP A 376 16.80 2.93 -21.62
CA ASP A 376 15.40 2.66 -21.94
C ASP A 376 15.26 1.87 -23.25
N LYS A 377 16.02 2.27 -24.29
CA LYS A 377 16.00 1.64 -25.62
C LYS A 377 16.62 0.24 -25.64
N LEU A 378 17.78 0.07 -25.00
CA LEU A 378 18.51 -1.21 -24.96
C LEU A 378 18.00 -2.17 -23.88
N ASN A 379 17.24 -1.66 -22.89
CA ASN A 379 16.62 -2.41 -21.82
C ASN A 379 17.57 -3.42 -21.15
N LYS A 380 17.43 -4.74 -21.37
CA LYS A 380 18.28 -5.76 -20.74
C LYS A 380 19.72 -5.82 -21.29
N GLN A 381 19.95 -5.30 -22.49
CA GLN A 381 21.28 -5.30 -23.14
C GLN A 381 22.23 -4.25 -22.55
N ALA A 382 21.68 -3.27 -21.80
CA ALA A 382 22.47 -2.24 -21.15
C ALA A 382 22.42 -2.33 -19.62
N PHE A 383 23.56 -2.20 -18.96
CA PHE A 383 23.67 -1.99 -17.52
C PHE A 383 23.94 -0.52 -17.24
N PHE A 384 23.23 0.09 -16.30
CA PHE A 384 23.40 1.51 -15.94
C PHE A 384 23.87 1.62 -14.49
N LEU A 385 25.06 2.20 -14.31
CA LEU A 385 25.65 2.51 -13.02
C LEU A 385 25.55 4.03 -12.76
N PRO A 386 24.64 4.47 -11.87
CA PRO A 386 24.52 5.89 -11.53
C PRO A 386 25.60 6.33 -10.52
N THR A 387 25.84 7.64 -10.48
CA THR A 387 26.77 8.33 -9.56
C THR A 387 26.58 7.98 -8.09
N GLN A 388 25.33 8.01 -7.62
CA GLN A 388 24.91 7.49 -6.33
C GLN A 388 23.92 6.35 -6.57
N ASN A 389 24.27 5.16 -6.11
CA ASN A 389 23.45 3.97 -6.32
C ASN A 389 23.03 3.35 -4.97
N GLN A 390 21.84 2.75 -4.98
CA GLN A 390 21.33 1.87 -3.92
C GLN A 390 21.07 0.48 -4.51
N LEU A 391 21.87 0.12 -5.51
CA LEU A 391 21.78 -1.17 -6.16
C LEU A 391 22.36 -2.22 -5.21
N THR A 392 21.75 -3.40 -5.20
CA THR A 392 22.22 -4.51 -4.36
C THR A 392 23.29 -5.29 -5.12
N PHE A 393 24.48 -5.33 -4.55
CA PHE A 393 25.63 -6.10 -5.00
C PHE A 393 25.96 -7.19 -3.97
N LEU A 394 26.71 -8.22 -4.37
CA LEU A 394 27.16 -9.29 -3.47
C LEU A 394 28.17 -8.76 -2.45
N THR A 395 28.95 -7.76 -2.85
CA THR A 395 29.96 -7.13 -2.01
C THR A 395 29.35 -6.03 -1.14
N ASP A 396 29.46 -6.15 0.19
CA ASP A 396 29.03 -5.10 1.12
C ASP A 396 30.01 -3.93 1.11
N THR A 397 29.61 -2.79 0.54
CA THR A 397 30.47 -1.61 0.39
C THR A 397 30.40 -0.61 1.56
N ASN A 398 29.58 -0.88 2.59
CA ASN A 398 29.27 0.10 3.65
C ASN A 398 30.47 0.54 4.51
N ASN A 399 31.57 -0.24 4.52
CA ASN A 399 32.79 0.05 5.29
C ASN A 399 33.97 0.55 4.44
N TYR A 400 33.77 0.72 3.12
CA TYR A 400 34.84 1.08 2.19
C TYR A 400 34.81 2.56 1.86
N SER A 401 35.97 3.11 1.48
CA SER A 401 36.04 4.43 0.88
C SER A 401 35.26 4.47 -0.45
N THR A 402 34.86 5.65 -0.92
CA THR A 402 34.11 5.82 -2.17
C THR A 402 34.83 5.18 -3.38
N GLY A 403 36.16 5.23 -3.40
CA GLY A 403 36.99 4.64 -4.46
C GLY A 403 37.12 3.13 -4.41
N GLU A 404 37.35 2.56 -3.22
CA GLU A 404 37.40 1.10 -3.04
C GLU A 404 36.03 0.45 -3.31
N SER A 405 34.95 1.13 -2.88
CA SER A 405 33.59 0.72 -3.20
C SER A 405 33.40 0.62 -4.71
N LEU A 406 33.72 1.68 -5.46
CA LEU A 406 33.57 1.68 -6.92
C LEU A 406 34.41 0.58 -7.61
N LYS A 407 35.64 0.36 -7.14
CA LYS A 407 36.52 -0.69 -7.67
C LYS A 407 35.93 -2.09 -7.50
N ASN A 408 35.43 -2.39 -6.30
CA ASN A 408 34.79 -3.67 -6.01
C ASN A 408 33.51 -3.85 -6.86
N LEU A 409 32.71 -2.78 -7.00
CA LEU A 409 31.53 -2.79 -7.86
C LEU A 409 31.86 -3.07 -9.33
N LEU A 410 32.89 -2.43 -9.89
CA LEU A 410 33.30 -2.66 -11.28
C LEU A 410 33.84 -4.07 -11.50
N SER A 411 34.55 -4.62 -10.51
CA SER A 411 35.02 -6.01 -10.54
C SER A 411 33.84 -6.99 -10.57
N GLU A 412 32.84 -6.76 -9.71
CA GLU A 412 31.61 -7.57 -9.68
C GLU A 412 30.81 -7.46 -10.99
N ILE A 413 30.76 -6.27 -11.60
CA ILE A 413 30.13 -6.05 -12.91
C ILE A 413 30.88 -6.81 -14.02
N LEU A 414 32.21 -6.87 -13.95
CA LEU A 414 33.02 -7.62 -14.92
C LEU A 414 32.69 -9.12 -14.87
N GLU A 415 32.59 -9.69 -13.66
CA GLU A 415 32.41 -11.11 -13.44
C GLU A 415 30.95 -11.59 -13.63
N HIS A 416 29.96 -10.80 -13.20
CA HIS A 416 28.57 -11.29 -13.08
C HIS A 416 27.57 -10.63 -14.04
N VAL A 417 27.89 -9.50 -14.67
CA VAL A 417 26.93 -8.79 -15.55
C VAL A 417 27.14 -9.22 -17.00
N SER A 418 26.12 -9.82 -17.62
CA SER A 418 26.14 -10.26 -19.03
C SER A 418 25.67 -9.20 -20.04
N ALA A 419 25.52 -7.94 -19.63
CA ALA A 419 25.10 -6.86 -20.52
C ALA A 419 26.21 -6.49 -21.52
N ASP A 420 25.83 -6.29 -22.79
CA ASP A 420 26.73 -5.92 -23.89
C ASP A 420 27.17 -4.45 -23.80
N VAL A 421 26.34 -3.60 -23.19
CA VAL A 421 26.57 -2.17 -23.03
C VAL A 421 26.61 -1.79 -21.55
N LEU A 422 27.66 -1.10 -21.13
CA LEU A 422 27.83 -0.55 -19.79
C LEU A 422 27.73 0.98 -19.84
N LEU A 423 26.83 1.55 -19.05
CA LEU A 423 26.57 2.98 -18.98
C LEU A 423 27.02 3.51 -17.62
N LEU A 424 28.02 4.40 -17.59
CA LEU A 424 28.64 4.93 -16.38
C LEU A 424 28.36 6.43 -16.27
N ASP A 425 27.67 6.84 -15.21
CA ASP A 425 27.37 8.26 -14.95
C ASP A 425 28.36 8.81 -13.91
N GLU A 426 29.11 9.85 -14.29
CA GLU A 426 30.07 10.64 -13.48
C GLU A 426 30.87 9.83 -12.44
N TRP A 427 31.42 8.69 -12.86
CA TRP A 427 32.17 7.79 -11.98
C TRP A 427 33.44 8.45 -11.39
N ASP A 428 33.94 9.51 -12.02
CA ASP A 428 35.14 10.26 -11.64
C ASP A 428 34.88 11.40 -10.63
N ALA A 429 33.62 11.71 -10.29
CA ALA A 429 33.27 12.91 -9.53
C ALA A 429 33.82 12.95 -8.09
N ASN A 430 33.96 11.79 -7.43
CA ASN A 430 34.36 11.68 -6.01
C ASN A 430 35.69 10.91 -5.81
N LEU A 431 36.48 10.76 -6.88
CA LEU A 431 37.76 10.05 -6.85
C LEU A 431 38.93 11.04 -6.93
N ASP A 432 40.00 10.75 -6.19
CA ASP A 432 41.32 11.35 -6.36
C ASP A 432 42.00 10.84 -7.63
N GLN A 433 43.02 11.56 -8.09
CA GLN A 433 43.67 11.32 -9.38
C GLN A 433 44.26 9.91 -9.51
N GLU A 434 44.86 9.37 -8.43
CA GLU A 434 45.44 8.02 -8.44
C GLU A 434 44.36 6.94 -8.62
N ASN A 435 43.22 7.06 -7.93
CA ASN A 435 42.12 6.13 -8.09
C ASN A 435 41.39 6.30 -9.43
N GLN A 436 41.35 7.52 -9.99
CA GLN A 436 40.81 7.75 -11.35
C GLN A 436 41.62 6.99 -12.41
N GLU A 437 42.95 7.02 -12.32
CA GLU A 437 43.83 6.30 -13.26
C GLU A 437 43.63 4.78 -13.16
N LYS A 438 43.57 4.25 -11.93
CA LYS A 438 43.32 2.82 -11.68
C LYS A 438 41.97 2.38 -12.21
N VAL A 439 40.91 3.14 -11.95
CA VAL A 439 39.55 2.82 -12.42
C VAL A 439 39.46 2.98 -13.94
N SER A 440 40.12 3.98 -14.54
CA SER A 440 40.17 4.14 -16.00
C SER A 440 40.80 2.92 -16.68
N LEU A 441 41.90 2.38 -16.14
CA LEU A 441 42.51 1.15 -16.66
C LEU A 441 41.56 -0.06 -16.60
N MET A 442 40.76 -0.17 -15.54
CA MET A 442 39.73 -1.22 -15.42
C MET A 442 38.62 -1.02 -16.46
N ILE A 443 38.22 0.23 -16.73
CA ILE A 443 37.24 0.56 -17.77
C ILE A 443 37.78 0.24 -19.17
N ASP A 444 39.07 0.49 -19.44
CA ASP A 444 39.68 0.13 -20.73
C ASP A 444 39.68 -1.39 -20.94
N THR A 445 39.93 -2.15 -19.87
CA THR A 445 39.83 -3.61 -19.88
C THR A 445 38.39 -4.06 -20.15
N LEU A 446 37.39 -3.41 -19.55
CA LEU A 446 35.97 -3.67 -19.81
C LEU A 446 35.60 -3.34 -21.27
N ALA A 447 36.08 -2.21 -21.79
CA ALA A 447 35.80 -1.73 -23.15
C ALA A 447 36.37 -2.62 -24.26
N ALA A 448 37.38 -3.45 -23.95
CA ALA A 448 37.88 -4.47 -24.88
C ALA A 448 36.86 -5.61 -25.10
N SER A 449 36.00 -5.87 -24.11
CA SER A 449 34.99 -6.94 -24.16
C SER A 449 33.57 -6.43 -24.46
N LYS A 450 33.22 -5.23 -23.99
CA LYS A 450 31.87 -4.64 -24.01
C LYS A 450 31.90 -3.20 -24.52
N CYS A 451 30.76 -2.65 -24.95
CA CYS A 451 30.68 -1.22 -25.19
C CYS A 451 30.52 -0.48 -23.85
N VAL A 452 31.40 0.48 -23.54
CA VAL A 452 31.29 1.34 -22.35
C VAL A 452 30.96 2.76 -22.77
N VAL A 453 29.84 3.31 -22.31
CA VAL A 453 29.46 4.71 -22.49
C VAL A 453 29.56 5.42 -21.14
N GLU A 454 30.49 6.36 -21.02
CA GLU A 454 30.73 7.10 -19.79
C GLU A 454 30.42 8.59 -19.94
N VAL A 455 29.93 9.22 -18.87
CA VAL A 455 29.82 10.67 -18.74
C VAL A 455 30.93 11.16 -17.81
N ARG A 456 31.73 12.14 -18.26
CA ARG A 456 32.81 12.73 -17.48
C ARG A 456 32.64 14.24 -17.34
N HIS A 457 33.04 14.77 -16.18
CA HIS A 457 32.97 16.20 -15.88
C HIS A 457 34.22 16.99 -16.29
N ARG A 458 35.41 16.36 -16.25
CA ARG A 458 36.69 17.05 -16.49
C ARG A 458 37.23 16.77 -17.89
N SER A 459 37.89 17.79 -18.43
CA SER A 459 38.41 17.82 -19.80
C SER A 459 39.72 17.06 -20.03
N ASN A 460 40.35 16.56 -18.97
CA ASN A 460 41.66 15.90 -19.07
C ASN A 460 41.52 14.43 -19.45
#